data_AF-A0A350CPX5-F1
#
_entry.id   AF-A0A350CPX5-F1
#
_cell.length_a   1.000
_cell.length_b   1.000
_cell.length_c   1.000
_cell.angle_alpha   90.00
_cell.angle_beta   90.00
_cell.angle_gamma   90.00
#
_symmetry.space_group_name_H-M   'P 1'
#
loop_
_entity.id
_entity.type
_entity.pdbx_description
1 polymer ?
#
loop_
_entity_poly.entity_id
_entity_poly.type
_entity_poly.pdbx_seq_one_letter_code
_entity_poly.pdbx_strand_id
1 'polypeptide(L)'
;AGVKVTATLVDGAGNAVTSLSGGQSATLKAIVLQPDGKPAVGAIVAFATSAPGLVAFTPDTATALTDAAGVAVVTVKPASYTASGAAALSATSVVEGKTGTAGLNIAIGAAPLT
;
A
#
# COMPACT_ATOMS: atom_id res chain seq x y z
N ALA A 1 -9.43 14.33 17.91
CA ALA A 1 -8.80 13.13 17.34
C ALA A 1 -8.59 13.32 15.83
N GLY A 2 -7.59 12.67 15.23
CA GLY A 2 -7.30 12.77 13.79
C GLY A 2 -7.76 11.53 13.02
N VAL A 3 -7.72 11.63 11.69
CA VAL A 3 -7.94 10.47 10.80
C VAL A 3 -6.83 9.45 11.07
N LYS A 4 -7.21 8.20 11.27
CA LYS A 4 -6.28 7.10 11.48
C LYS A 4 -6.15 6.32 10.18
N VAL A 5 -4.93 6.19 9.68
CA VAL A 5 -4.61 5.33 8.54
C VAL A 5 -3.68 4.24 9.02
N THR A 6 -3.92 3.01 8.57
CA THR A 6 -3.00 1.89 8.74
C THR A 6 -2.72 1.30 7.37
N ALA A 7 -1.52 0.75 7.17
CA ALA A 7 -1.12 0.13 5.91
C ALA A 7 -0.52 -1.26 6.19
N THR A 8 -0.84 -2.22 5.34
CA THR A 8 -0.27 -3.58 5.39
C THR A 8 -0.15 -4.12 3.99
N LEU A 9 0.97 -4.79 3.70
CA LEU A 9 1.17 -5.50 2.45
C LEU A 9 0.85 -6.98 2.69
N VAL A 10 0.01 -7.57 1.84
CA VAL A 10 -0.40 -8.99 1.96
C VAL A 10 -0.17 -9.76 0.67
N ASP A 11 0.24 -11.03 0.77
CA ASP A 11 0.40 -11.92 -0.38
C ASP A 11 -0.96 -12.40 -0.94
N GLY A 12 -0.92 -13.26 -1.97
CA GLY A 12 -2.13 -13.84 -2.58
C GLY A 12 -2.94 -14.77 -1.66
N ALA A 13 -2.37 -15.20 -0.53
CA ALA A 13 -3.06 -15.98 0.50
C ALA A 13 -3.56 -15.10 1.67
N GLY A 14 -3.31 -13.78 1.62
CA GLY A 14 -3.74 -12.82 2.64
C GLY A 14 -2.79 -12.70 3.83
N ASN A 15 -1.60 -13.32 3.79
CA ASN A 15 -0.62 -13.21 4.87
C ASN A 15 0.13 -11.89 4.76
N ALA A 16 0.40 -11.25 5.90
CA ALA A 16 1.22 -10.05 5.92
C ALA A 16 2.67 -10.37 5.51
N VAL A 17 3.19 -9.59 4.57
CA VAL A 17 4.55 -9.72 4.05
C VAL A 17 5.26 -8.37 4.08
N THR A 18 6.57 -8.40 4.26
CA THR A 18 7.45 -7.21 4.19
C THR A 18 8.54 -7.37 3.13
N SER A 19 8.41 -8.37 2.26
CA SER A 19 9.33 -8.60 1.16
C SER A 19 8.61 -9.11 -0.09
N LEU A 20 9.14 -8.73 -1.25
CA LEU A 20 8.71 -9.25 -2.55
C LEU A 20 9.94 -9.65 -3.36
N SER A 21 9.88 -10.80 -4.02
CA SER A 21 10.88 -11.21 -5.01
C SER A 21 10.39 -10.98 -6.43
N GLY A 22 11.31 -10.90 -7.40
CA GLY A 22 10.97 -10.75 -8.81
C GLY A 22 9.90 -11.75 -9.27
N GLY A 23 8.85 -11.25 -9.92
CA GLY A 23 7.69 -12.03 -10.35
C GLY A 23 6.56 -12.15 -9.33
N GLN A 24 6.79 -11.78 -8.06
CA GLN A 24 5.73 -11.75 -7.04
C GLN A 24 4.88 -10.49 -7.14
N SER A 25 3.64 -10.61 -6.68
CA SER A 25 2.72 -9.49 -6.47
C SER A 25 2.06 -9.61 -5.10
N ALA A 26 1.77 -8.47 -4.48
CA ALA A 26 1.06 -8.38 -3.22
C ALA A 26 0.01 -7.26 -3.28
N THR A 27 -0.92 -7.28 -2.34
CA THR A 27 -1.93 -6.24 -2.17
C THR A 27 -1.51 -5.31 -1.04
N LEU A 28 -1.33 -4.03 -1.33
CA LEU A 28 -1.16 -3.00 -0.31
C LEU A 28 -2.55 -2.53 0.12
N LYS A 29 -2.88 -2.86 1.36
CA LYS A 29 -4.16 -2.55 2.00
C LYS A 29 -4.00 -1.37 2.93
N ALA A 30 -4.82 -0.34 2.76
CA ALA A 30 -4.98 0.75 3.71
C ALA A 30 -6.34 0.66 4.40
N ILE A 31 -6.38 0.87 5.71
CA ILE A 31 -7.63 1.04 6.47
C ILE A 31 -7.67 2.48 6.98
N VAL A 32 -8.75 3.20 6.66
CA VAL A 32 -8.97 4.58 7.04
C VAL A 32 -10.16 4.68 7.99
N LEU A 33 -9.89 5.20 9.19
CA LEU A 33 -10.91 5.46 10.19
C LEU A 33 -11.02 6.97 10.44
N GLN A 34 -12.25 7.42 10.61
CA GLN A 34 -12.61 8.76 11.04
C GLN A 34 -12.15 9.01 12.50
N PRO A 35 -12.11 10.28 12.95
CA PRO A 35 -11.73 10.62 14.32
C PRO A 35 -12.56 9.92 15.41
N ASP A 36 -13.81 9.56 15.12
CA ASP A 36 -14.73 8.85 16.02
C ASP A 36 -14.56 7.31 15.98
N GLY A 37 -13.61 6.81 15.17
CA GLY A 37 -13.30 5.40 15.01
C GLY A 37 -14.14 4.66 13.97
N LYS A 38 -15.11 5.32 13.32
CA LYS A 38 -15.89 4.70 12.25
C LYS A 38 -15.08 4.59 10.95
N PRO A 39 -15.38 3.61 10.09
CA PRO A 39 -14.83 3.57 8.74
C PRO A 39 -15.07 4.88 7.97
N ALA A 40 -14.06 5.38 7.28
CA ALA A 40 -14.23 6.46 6.32
C ALA A 40 -14.58 5.85 4.97
N VAL A 41 -15.86 5.76 4.62
CA VAL A 41 -16.34 5.15 3.37
C VAL A 41 -16.21 6.15 2.22
N GLY A 42 -15.75 5.69 1.04
CA GLY A 42 -15.63 6.53 -0.16
C GLY A 42 -14.53 7.61 -0.07
N ALA A 43 -13.61 7.48 0.89
CA ALA A 43 -12.44 8.34 1.00
C ALA A 43 -11.37 7.92 -0.03
N ILE A 44 -10.68 8.90 -0.62
CA ILE A 44 -9.56 8.63 -1.52
C ILE A 44 -8.32 8.34 -0.70
N VAL A 45 -7.69 7.19 -0.99
CA VAL A 45 -6.34 6.87 -0.51
C VAL A 45 -5.36 7.01 -1.66
N ALA A 46 -4.32 7.80 -1.45
CA ALA A 46 -3.16 7.90 -2.33
C ALA A 46 -2.02 7.07 -1.76
N PHE A 47 -1.56 6.10 -2.55
CA PHE A 47 -0.40 5.27 -2.24
C PHE A 47 0.84 5.81 -2.93
N ALA A 48 1.99 5.69 -2.30
CA ALA A 48 3.26 6.11 -2.89
C ALA A 48 4.41 5.19 -2.49
N THR A 49 5.53 5.33 -3.19
CA THR A 49 6.79 4.67 -2.87
C THR A 49 7.93 5.69 -2.78
N SER A 50 8.88 5.47 -1.87
CA SER A 50 10.12 6.26 -1.79
C SER A 50 11.14 5.92 -2.89
N ALA A 51 10.94 4.82 -3.61
CA ALA A 51 11.88 4.30 -4.60
C ALA A 51 11.17 4.05 -5.95
N PRO A 52 10.82 5.11 -6.69
CA PRO A 52 10.21 4.97 -8.01
C PRO A 52 11.14 4.16 -8.91
N GLY A 53 10.59 3.12 -9.55
CA GLY A 53 11.36 2.17 -10.37
C GLY A 53 11.80 0.89 -9.66
N LEU A 54 11.64 0.76 -8.33
CA LEU A 54 11.77 -0.55 -7.65
C LEU A 54 10.45 -1.31 -7.60
N VAL A 55 9.33 -0.60 -7.52
CA VAL A 55 7.97 -1.17 -7.50
C VAL A 55 7.08 -0.48 -8.51
N ALA A 56 6.06 -1.22 -8.97
CA ALA A 56 4.97 -0.71 -9.76
C ALA A 56 3.64 -0.95 -9.02
N PHE A 57 2.75 0.02 -9.08
CA PHE A 57 1.39 -0.08 -8.55
C PHE A 57 0.42 -0.48 -9.65
N THR A 58 -0.71 -1.07 -9.28
CA THR A 58 -1.86 -1.21 -10.17
C THR A 58 -3.13 -0.85 -9.39
N PRO A 59 -3.89 0.17 -9.84
CA PRO A 59 -3.65 1.02 -11.01
C PRO A 59 -2.39 1.90 -10.90
N ASP A 60 -1.87 2.39 -12.04
CA ASP A 60 -0.67 3.24 -12.09
C ASP A 60 -0.84 4.58 -11.38
N THR A 61 -2.09 5.05 -11.24
CA THR A 61 -2.40 6.24 -10.44
C THR A 61 -2.10 6.05 -8.96
N ALA A 62 -1.92 4.80 -8.50
CA ALA A 62 -1.71 4.42 -7.10
C ALA A 62 -2.79 5.00 -6.17
N THR A 63 -4.03 5.09 -6.65
CA THR A 63 -5.17 5.60 -5.88
C THR A 63 -6.30 4.60 -5.85
N ALA A 64 -7.04 4.59 -4.74
CA ALA A 64 -8.27 3.80 -4.60
C ALA A 64 -9.25 4.50 -3.65
N LEU A 65 -10.54 4.20 -3.81
CA LEU A 65 -11.56 4.58 -2.84
C LEU A 65 -11.65 3.52 -1.74
N THR A 66 -11.91 3.96 -0.51
CA THR A 66 -12.25 3.06 0.57
C THR A 66 -13.65 2.48 0.42
N ASP A 67 -13.80 1.19 0.75
CA ASP A 67 -15.07 0.49 0.78
C ASP A 67 -15.89 0.77 2.06
N ALA A 68 -16.97 0.01 2.27
CA ALA A 68 -17.84 0.13 3.43
C ALA A 68 -17.14 -0.18 4.78
N ALA A 69 -16.04 -0.92 4.75
CA ALA A 69 -15.19 -1.19 5.91
C ALA A 69 -14.03 -0.18 6.05
N GLY A 70 -13.98 0.85 5.19
CA GLY A 70 -12.92 1.86 5.22
C GLY A 70 -11.63 1.36 4.59
N VAL A 71 -11.69 0.30 3.77
CA VAL A 71 -10.52 -0.36 3.20
C VAL A 71 -10.31 0.08 1.76
N ALA A 72 -9.10 0.54 1.44
CA ALA A 72 -8.65 0.80 0.08
C ALA A 72 -7.48 -0.14 -0.26
N VAL A 73 -7.42 -0.61 -1.50
CA VAL A 73 -6.38 -1.56 -1.94
C VAL A 73 -5.78 -1.16 -3.28
N VAL A 74 -4.48 -1.40 -3.42
CA VAL A 74 -3.78 -1.39 -4.71
C VAL A 74 -2.88 -2.63 -4.78
N THR A 75 -2.60 -3.10 -5.99
CA THR A 75 -1.59 -4.16 -6.18
C THR A 75 -0.21 -3.52 -6.25
N VAL A 76 0.79 -4.19 -5.68
CA VAL A 76 2.21 -3.83 -5.71
C VAL A 76 3.00 -5.02 -6.24
N LYS A 77 3.91 -4.77 -7.16
CA LYS A 77 4.89 -5.76 -7.63
C LYS A 77 6.26 -5.12 -7.82
N PRO A 78 7.37 -5.87 -7.76
CA PRO A 78 8.65 -5.37 -8.22
C PRO A 78 8.57 -4.89 -9.68
N ALA A 79 9.29 -3.82 -10.00
CA ALA A 79 9.26 -3.22 -11.34
C ALA A 79 9.85 -4.15 -12.41
N SER A 80 10.83 -4.99 -12.04
CA SER A 80 11.42 -6.01 -12.89
C SER A 80 11.82 -7.24 -12.07
N TYR A 81 12.18 -8.34 -12.76
CA TYR A 81 12.69 -9.56 -12.12
C TYR A 81 14.06 -9.38 -11.45
N THR A 82 14.82 -8.36 -11.87
CA THR A 82 16.16 -8.05 -11.36
C THR A 82 16.15 -6.90 -10.36
N ALA A 83 15.00 -6.28 -10.10
CA ALA A 83 14.88 -5.22 -9.12
C ALA A 83 15.29 -5.74 -7.74
N SER A 84 16.10 -4.97 -7.03
CA SER A 84 16.57 -5.31 -5.69
C SER A 84 16.85 -4.06 -4.88
N GLY A 85 16.54 -4.09 -3.58
CA GLY A 85 16.78 -2.97 -2.66
C GLY A 85 15.73 -2.91 -1.55
N ALA A 86 15.53 -1.72 -1.00
CA ALA A 86 14.48 -1.44 -0.03
C ALA A 86 13.64 -0.24 -0.48
N ALA A 87 12.36 -0.27 -0.16
CA ALA A 87 11.43 0.82 -0.45
C ALA A 87 10.52 1.08 0.75
N ALA A 88 10.22 2.34 1.01
CA ALA A 88 9.11 2.71 1.88
C ALA A 88 7.85 2.86 1.00
N LEU A 89 6.76 2.24 1.40
CA LEU A 89 5.43 2.46 0.87
C LEU A 89 4.67 3.35 1.84
N SER A 90 3.80 4.21 1.32
CA SER A 90 2.89 5.01 2.14
C SER A 90 1.47 4.97 1.62
N ALA A 91 0.54 5.26 2.52
CA ALA A 91 -0.87 5.47 2.22
C ALA A 91 -1.32 6.75 2.93
N THR A 92 -1.88 7.70 2.18
CA THR A 92 -2.35 8.98 2.70
C THR A 92 -3.81 9.19 2.30
N SER A 93 -4.61 9.66 3.25
CA SER A 93 -6.02 10.00 3.04
C SER A 93 -6.35 11.31 3.73
N VAL A 94 -7.26 12.09 3.13
CA VAL A 94 -7.84 13.29 3.75
C VAL A 94 -9.33 13.04 3.94
N VAL A 95 -9.80 13.13 5.19
CA VAL A 95 -11.23 12.99 5.53
C VAL A 95 -11.60 14.19 6.37
N GLU A 96 -12.67 14.91 5.98
CA GLU A 96 -13.13 16.14 6.64
C GLU A 96 -12.00 17.19 6.84
N GLY A 97 -11.10 17.32 5.85
CA GLY A 97 -9.98 18.26 5.90
C GLY A 97 -8.84 17.87 6.86
N LYS A 98 -8.88 16.66 7.43
CA LYS A 98 -7.78 16.13 8.25
C LYS A 98 -7.02 15.05 7.50
N THR A 99 -5.70 15.17 7.47
CA THR A 99 -4.81 14.19 6.85
C THR A 99 -4.44 13.08 7.83
N GLY A 100 -4.51 11.84 7.37
CA GLY A 100 -3.89 10.69 8.01
C GLY A 100 -2.93 10.01 7.04
N THR A 101 -1.81 9.50 7.56
CA THR A 101 -0.78 8.81 6.78
C THR A 101 -0.31 7.56 7.51
N ALA A 102 -0.05 6.50 6.76
CA ALA A 102 0.64 5.30 7.21
C ALA A 102 1.83 5.01 6.29
N GLY A 103 2.84 4.32 6.84
CA GLY A 103 4.01 3.87 6.09
C GLY A 103 4.38 2.43 6.42
N LEU A 104 5.01 1.76 5.47
CA LEU A 104 5.54 0.39 5.61
C LEU A 104 6.86 0.30 4.83
N ASN A 105 7.89 -0.24 5.45
CA ASN A 105 9.15 -0.53 4.76
C ASN A 105 9.14 -1.97 4.24
N ILE A 106 9.60 -2.15 3.00
CA ILE A 106 9.68 -3.46 2.36
C ILE A 106 11.06 -3.70 1.74
N ALA A 107 11.45 -4.97 1.68
CA ALA A 107 12.60 -5.43 0.91
C ALA A 107 12.14 -5.94 -0.47
N ILE A 108 12.87 -5.56 -1.52
CA ILE A 108 12.70 -6.09 -2.87
C ILE A 108 13.93 -6.96 -3.17
N GLY A 109 13.70 -8.22 -3.50
CA GLY A 109 14.74 -9.16 -3.92
C GLY A 109 14.63 -9.49 -5.41
N ALA A 110 15.77 -9.67 -6.08
CA ALA A 110 15.77 -10.24 -7.42
C ALA A 110 15.18 -11.67 -7.38
N ALA A 111 14.53 -12.09 -8.46
CA ALA A 111 14.11 -13.48 -8.60
C ALA A 111 15.35 -14.40 -8.59
N PRO A 112 15.29 -15.58 -7.94
CA PRO A 112 16.32 -16.59 -8.11
C PRO A 112 16.44 -16.95 -9.60
N LEU A 113 17.67 -16.96 -10.13
CA LEU A 113 17.95 -17.56 -11.43
C LEU A 113 17.90 -19.07 -11.24
N THR A 114 16.81 -19.72 -11.64
CA THR A 114 16.69 -21.18 -11.71
C THR A 114 17.21 -21.70 -13.04
#